data_AF-A0A382TUA0-F1
#
_entry.id   AF-A0A382TUA0-F1
#
_cell.length_a   1.000
_cell.length_b   1.000
_cell.length_c   1.000
_cell.angle_alpha   90.00
_cell.angle_beta   90.00
_cell.angle_gamma   90.00
#
_symmetry.space_group_name_H-M   'P 1'
#
loop_
_entity.id
_entity.type
_entity.pdbx_description
1 polymer ?
#
loop_
_entity_poly.entity_id
_entity_poly.type
_entity_poly.pdbx_seq_one_letter_code
_entity_poly.pdbx_strand_id
1 'polypeptide(L)'
;MSQKTNIIYDSHAYCIPNLNGNGGFEDISEFRKHLQLAGGIMGHSLPAWRKSDRKTNDNYKMVYPEPNWSFDSLKNVELNLKGHGRFEWKEKGENYIKQILPPTISGMEYSVENLIA
;
A
#
# COMPACT_ATOMS: atom_id res chain seq x y z
N MET A 1 -45.97 -7.55 17.61
CA MET A 1 -44.67 -7.20 18.23
C MET A 1 -43.79 -6.63 17.14
N SER A 2 -43.39 -5.36 17.22
CA SER A 2 -42.48 -4.76 16.24
C SER A 2 -41.06 -5.22 16.54
N GLN A 3 -40.39 -5.86 15.57
CA GLN A 3 -38.97 -6.17 15.70
C GLN A 3 -38.19 -4.85 15.73
N LYS A 4 -37.48 -4.58 16.82
CA LYS A 4 -36.50 -3.50 16.83
C LYS A 4 -35.38 -3.87 15.87
N THR A 5 -35.23 -3.09 14.80
CA THR A 5 -34.06 -3.17 13.94
C THR A 5 -32.87 -2.64 14.73
N ASN A 6 -31.92 -3.51 15.07
CA ASN A 6 -30.63 -3.06 15.58
C ASN A 6 -29.82 -2.55 14.40
N ILE A 7 -29.61 -1.24 14.34
CA ILE A 7 -28.70 -0.62 13.38
C ILE A 7 -27.28 -0.78 13.94
N ILE A 8 -26.41 -1.43 13.18
CA ILE A 8 -24.98 -1.50 13.48
C ILE A 8 -24.33 -0.30 12.79
N TYR A 9 -23.68 0.55 13.57
CA TYR A 9 -22.86 1.65 13.06
C TYR A 9 -21.41 1.23 13.14
N ASP A 10 -20.74 1.14 11.99
CA ASP A 10 -19.28 1.04 11.96
C ASP A 10 -18.70 2.45 12.19
N SER A 11 -18.16 2.69 13.38
CA SER A 11 -17.57 3.99 13.72
C SER A 11 -16.20 4.23 13.10
N HIS A 12 -15.58 3.20 12.49
CA HIS A 12 -14.21 3.31 11.99
C HIS A 12 -13.93 2.42 10.77
N ALA A 13 -14.00 3.02 9.59
CA ALA A 13 -13.70 2.38 8.32
C ALA A 13 -12.62 3.13 7.55
N TYR A 14 -11.71 2.39 6.89
CA TYR A 14 -10.75 2.95 5.95
C TYR A 14 -11.20 2.69 4.52
N CYS A 15 -11.47 3.75 3.77
CA CYS A 15 -11.57 3.68 2.32
C CYS A 15 -10.20 3.98 1.70
N ILE A 16 -9.90 3.32 0.60
CA ILE A 16 -8.62 3.41 -0.10
C ILE A 16 -8.94 3.88 -1.52
N PRO A 17 -8.46 5.06 -1.95
CA PRO A 17 -8.63 5.46 -3.34
C PRO A 17 -7.87 4.48 -4.25
N ASN A 18 -8.18 4.46 -5.54
CA ASN A 18 -7.40 3.67 -6.47
C ASN A 18 -5.94 4.09 -6.44
N LEU A 19 -5.06 3.22 -5.91
CA LEU A 19 -3.64 3.55 -5.78
C LEU A 19 -2.92 3.57 -7.13
N ASN A 20 -3.56 3.15 -8.23
CA ASN A 20 -3.08 3.36 -9.59
C ASN A 20 -3.54 4.69 -10.22
N GLY A 21 -4.50 5.39 -9.60
CA GLY A 21 -4.90 6.74 -9.97
C GLY A 21 -4.01 7.81 -9.34
N ASN A 22 -4.51 9.05 -9.28
CA ASN A 22 -3.81 10.19 -8.70
C ASN A 22 -4.08 10.39 -7.20
N GLY A 23 -4.96 9.60 -6.57
CA GLY A 23 -5.22 9.68 -5.13
C GLY A 23 -5.71 11.04 -4.62
N GLY A 24 -6.25 11.90 -5.51
CA GLY A 24 -6.64 13.27 -5.19
C GLY A 24 -5.54 14.32 -5.39
N PHE A 25 -4.34 13.94 -5.82
CA PHE A 25 -3.27 14.86 -6.19
C PHE A 25 -3.42 15.35 -7.64
N GLU A 26 -2.90 16.54 -7.93
CA GLU A 26 -2.86 17.06 -9.32
C GLU A 26 -1.87 16.26 -10.19
N ASP A 27 -0.75 15.82 -9.61
CA ASP A 27 0.26 15.01 -10.26
C ASP A 27 0.35 13.61 -9.65
N ILE A 28 0.21 12.58 -10.49
CA ILE A 28 0.39 11.18 -10.07
C ILE A 28 1.80 10.92 -9.56
N SER A 29 2.83 11.61 -10.09
CA SER A 29 4.22 11.43 -9.65
C SER A 29 4.40 11.80 -8.18
N GLU A 30 3.70 12.84 -7.72
CA GLU A 30 3.68 13.26 -6.32
C GLU A 30 2.98 12.20 -5.45
N PHE A 31 1.83 11.70 -5.90
CA PHE A 31 1.14 10.63 -5.19
C PHE A 31 2.00 9.37 -5.07
N ARG A 32 2.73 8.98 -6.13
CA ARG A 32 3.64 7.83 -6.10
C ARG A 32 4.77 7.98 -5.08
N LYS A 33 5.32 9.20 -4.90
CA LYS A 33 6.32 9.47 -3.85
C LYS A 33 5.75 9.23 -2.45
N HIS A 34 4.52 9.69 -2.19
CA HIS A 34 3.83 9.43 -0.93
C HIS A 34 3.60 7.93 -0.70
N LEU A 35 3.14 7.20 -1.72
CA LEU A 35 2.94 5.75 -1.63
C LEU A 35 4.26 5.01 -1.35
N GLN A 36 5.33 5.37 -2.04
CA GLN A 36 6.65 4.77 -1.83
C GLN A 36 7.18 5.04 -0.43
N LEU A 37 7.05 6.29 0.06
CA LEU A 37 7.46 6.67 1.40
C LEU A 37 6.69 5.86 2.45
N ALA A 38 5.35 5.84 2.35
CA ALA A 38 4.49 5.06 3.25
C ALA A 38 4.86 3.57 3.24
N GLY A 39 5.02 2.98 2.05
CA GLY A 39 5.44 1.59 1.90
C GLY A 39 6.85 1.31 2.46
N GLY A 40 7.75 2.29 2.43
CA GLY A 40 9.09 2.20 2.98
C GLY A 40 9.13 2.24 4.50
N ILE A 41 8.36 3.14 5.12
CA ILE A 41 8.43 3.44 6.56
C ILE A 41 7.39 2.71 7.41
N MET A 42 6.36 2.10 6.81
CA MET A 42 5.31 1.41 7.56
C MET A 42 5.86 0.16 8.28
N GLY A 43 6.24 0.36 9.55
CA GLY A 43 6.90 -0.65 10.39
C GLY A 43 5.99 -1.76 10.91
N HIS A 44 4.67 -1.62 10.76
CA HIS A 44 3.69 -2.65 11.16
C HIS A 44 3.36 -3.65 10.04
N SER A 45 4.05 -3.56 8.90
CA SER A 45 3.92 -4.51 7.80
C SER A 45 5.07 -5.52 7.78
N LEU A 46 4.87 -6.67 7.14
CA LEU A 46 5.94 -7.64 6.94
C LEU A 46 7.11 -7.02 6.17
N PRO A 47 8.36 -7.46 6.44
CA PRO A 47 9.49 -7.10 5.61
C PRO A 47 9.22 -7.45 4.14
N ALA A 48 9.85 -6.70 3.25
CA ALA A 48 9.80 -7.02 1.84
C ALA A 48 10.47 -8.37 1.55
N TRP A 49 9.98 -9.05 0.50
CA TRP A 49 10.52 -10.32 0.04
C TRP A 49 10.82 -10.30 -1.45
N ARG A 50 11.83 -11.08 -1.85
CA ARG A 50 12.13 -11.30 -3.26
C ARG A 50 11.06 -12.20 -3.89
N LYS A 51 10.55 -11.83 -5.06
CA LYS A 51 9.44 -12.53 -5.72
C LYS A 51 9.78 -13.95 -6.15
N SER A 52 11.04 -14.19 -6.56
CA SER A 52 11.47 -15.48 -7.12
C SER A 52 11.53 -16.62 -6.10
N ASP A 53 11.97 -16.34 -4.87
CA ASP A 53 12.18 -17.37 -3.84
C ASP A 53 11.61 -17.01 -2.46
N ARG A 54 10.89 -15.89 -2.36
CA ARG A 54 10.19 -15.42 -1.15
C ARG A 54 11.10 -15.15 0.05
N LYS A 55 12.42 -15.03 -0.15
CA LYS A 55 13.33 -14.64 0.93
C LYS A 55 13.06 -13.19 1.35
N THR A 56 12.90 -12.98 2.65
CA THR A 56 12.75 -11.67 3.27
C THR A 56 14.11 -11.04 3.56
N ASN A 57 14.20 -9.72 3.45
CA ASN A 57 15.40 -8.99 3.88
C ASN A 57 15.04 -7.53 4.18
N ASP A 58 15.48 -7.02 5.32
CA ASP A 58 15.30 -5.61 5.69
C ASP A 58 16.07 -4.63 4.79
N ASN A 59 16.94 -5.13 3.91
CA ASN A 59 17.61 -4.34 2.88
C ASN A 59 16.77 -4.15 1.61
N TYR A 60 15.69 -4.93 1.42
CA TYR A 60 14.78 -4.80 0.28
C TYR A 60 13.79 -3.65 0.54
N LYS A 61 14.32 -2.44 0.68
CA LYS A 61 13.54 -1.23 0.96
C LYS A 61 13.45 -0.36 -0.29
N MET A 62 12.29 0.26 -0.48
CA MET A 62 12.08 1.31 -1.47
C MET A 62 12.61 2.67 -0.98
N VAL A 63 13.06 2.75 0.27
CA VAL A 63 13.65 3.94 0.90
C VAL A 63 15.03 3.60 1.46
N TYR A 64 15.91 4.59 1.57
CA TYR A 64 17.17 4.44 2.29
C TYR A 64 16.92 4.27 3.80
N PRO A 65 17.79 3.54 4.53
CA PRO A 65 17.56 3.19 5.93
C PRO A 65 17.61 4.36 6.93
N GLU A 66 17.87 5.58 6.48
CA GLU A 66 18.06 6.72 7.37
C GLU A 66 16.72 7.36 7.79
N PRO A 67 16.62 7.82 9.04
CA PRO A 67 15.38 8.27 9.64
C PRO A 67 15.09 9.71 9.22
N ASN A 68 14.54 9.88 8.05
CA ASN A 68 13.88 11.10 7.65
C ASN A 68 12.63 10.69 6.90
N TRP A 69 11.47 10.99 7.49
CA TRP A 69 10.15 10.87 6.85
C TRP A 69 10.07 11.92 5.71
N SER A 70 10.98 11.82 4.74
CA SER A 70 11.26 12.79 3.70
C SER A 70 11.34 12.06 2.36
N PHE A 71 10.97 12.78 1.29
CA PHE A 71 11.16 12.31 -0.07
C PHE A 71 12.62 12.18 -0.49
N ASP A 72 13.56 12.77 0.24
CA ASP A 72 15.00 12.58 0.00
C ASP A 72 15.46 11.14 0.29
N SER A 73 14.68 10.39 1.09
CA SER A 73 14.95 8.99 1.38
C SER A 73 14.51 8.04 0.27
N LEU A 74 13.78 8.52 -0.75
CA LEU A 74 13.24 7.66 -1.81
C LEU A 74 14.35 7.14 -2.71
N LYS A 75 14.39 5.81 -2.90
CA LYS A 75 15.17 5.22 -3.99
C LYS A 75 14.49 5.49 -5.32
N ASN A 76 15.27 5.50 -6.41
CA ASN A 76 14.71 5.56 -7.76
C ASN A 76 14.14 4.19 -8.16
N VAL A 77 12.90 3.91 -7.78
CA VAL A 77 12.17 2.68 -8.11
C VAL A 77 10.78 3.00 -8.62
N GLU A 78 10.32 2.25 -9.60
CA GLU A 78 8.95 2.35 -10.11
C GLU A 78 8.05 1.38 -9.36
N LEU A 79 6.94 1.88 -8.79
CA LEU A 79 5.94 1.06 -8.12
C LEU A 79 5.02 0.40 -9.14
N ASN A 80 4.87 -0.91 -9.02
CA ASN A 80 3.92 -1.71 -9.77
C ASN A 80 2.86 -2.28 -8.82
N LEU A 81 1.67 -1.70 -8.83
CA LEU A 81 0.57 -2.03 -7.91
C LEU A 81 -0.45 -2.95 -8.59
N LYS A 82 -0.13 -4.24 -8.68
CA LYS A 82 -0.91 -5.24 -9.44
C LYS A 82 -2.15 -5.80 -8.70
N GLY A 83 -2.50 -5.26 -7.53
CA GLY A 83 -3.59 -5.80 -6.71
C GLY A 83 -3.14 -6.67 -5.54
N HIS A 84 -4.13 -7.10 -4.78
CA HIS A 84 -3.99 -7.84 -3.51
C HIS A 84 -3.15 -7.09 -2.47
N GLY A 85 -3.22 -5.76 -2.47
CA GLY A 85 -2.50 -4.92 -1.51
C GLY A 85 -0.97 -4.95 -1.60
N ARG A 86 -0.41 -5.46 -2.71
CA ARG A 86 1.03 -5.63 -2.90
C ARG A 86 1.64 -4.43 -3.58
N PHE A 87 2.75 -3.97 -3.02
CA PHE A 87 3.64 -3.02 -3.66
C PHE A 87 4.79 -3.81 -4.24
N GLU A 88 4.88 -3.86 -5.57
CA GLU A 88 5.97 -4.51 -6.28
C GLU A 88 6.90 -3.47 -6.88
N TRP A 89 8.20 -3.74 -6.91
CA TRP A 89 9.17 -2.91 -7.61
C TRP A 89 10.35 -3.76 -8.09
N LYS A 90 11.15 -3.19 -8.99
CA LYS A 90 12.38 -3.81 -9.50
C LYS A 90 13.60 -3.05 -8.99
N GLU A 91 14.59 -3.77 -8.49
CA GLU A 91 15.90 -3.21 -8.11
C GLU A 91 16.99 -4.21 -8.50
N LYS A 92 18.04 -3.73 -9.20
CA LYS A 92 19.18 -4.57 -9.64
C LYS A 92 18.78 -5.85 -10.40
N GLY A 93 17.74 -5.78 -11.23
CA GLY A 93 17.26 -6.92 -12.02
C GLY A 93 16.25 -7.83 -11.31
N GLU A 94 16.10 -7.72 -10.00
CA GLU A 94 15.22 -8.56 -9.18
C GLU A 94 13.88 -7.87 -8.90
N ASN A 95 12.82 -8.66 -8.79
CA ASN A 95 11.49 -8.16 -8.38
C ASN A 95 11.31 -8.40 -6.89
N TYR A 96 10.88 -7.36 -6.18
CA TYR A 96 10.56 -7.40 -4.76
C TYR A 96 9.09 -7.08 -4.55
N ILE A 97 8.57 -7.56 -3.43
CA ILE A 97 7.19 -7.35 -3.02
C ILE A 97 7.19 -6.94 -1.56
N LYS A 98 6.32 -6.01 -1.20
CA LYS A 98 5.91 -5.74 0.18
C LYS A 98 4.39 -5.76 0.31
N GLN A 99 3.87 -6.43 1.33
CA GLN A 99 2.43 -6.42 1.64
C GLN A 99 2.12 -5.14 2.42
N ILE A 100 1.33 -4.24 1.84
CA ILE A 100 0.98 -2.95 2.47
C ILE A 100 -0.49 -2.93 2.89
N LEU A 101 -1.39 -3.36 2.00
CA LEU A 101 -2.83 -3.43 2.29
C LEU A 101 -3.27 -4.88 2.50
N PRO A 102 -4.49 -5.14 2.99
CA PRO A 102 -5.01 -6.51 3.09
C PRO A 102 -4.97 -7.27 1.75
N PRO A 103 -4.69 -8.59 1.74
CA PRO A 103 -4.67 -9.40 0.51
C PRO A 103 -6.00 -9.45 -0.25
N THR A 104 -7.10 -9.12 0.43
CA THR A 104 -8.46 -9.07 -0.12
C THR A 104 -8.70 -7.86 -1.02
N ILE A 105 -7.82 -6.84 -0.99
CA ILE A 105 -7.91 -5.65 -1.85
C ILE A 105 -7.47 -6.02 -3.28
N SER A 106 -8.38 -6.55 -4.09
CA SER A 106 -8.09 -7.04 -5.45
C SER A 106 -7.67 -5.93 -6.42
N GLY A 107 -8.34 -4.76 -6.38
CA GLY A 107 -8.17 -3.66 -7.32
C GLY A 107 -7.21 -2.54 -6.89
N MET A 108 -6.51 -2.68 -5.77
CA MET A 108 -5.78 -1.58 -5.10
C MET A 108 -6.68 -0.39 -4.73
N GLU A 109 -7.95 -0.66 -4.48
CA GLU A 109 -8.94 0.32 -4.03
C GLU A 109 -9.92 -0.36 -3.06
N TYR A 110 -10.50 0.45 -2.19
CA TYR A 110 -11.57 0.06 -1.28
C TYR A 110 -12.51 1.26 -1.16
N SER A 111 -13.49 1.33 -2.04
CA SER A 111 -14.45 2.43 -2.10
C SER A 111 -15.53 2.32 -1.01
N VAL A 112 -16.31 3.39 -0.82
CA VAL A 112 -17.38 3.45 0.18
C VAL A 112 -18.48 2.42 -0.08
N GLU A 113 -18.68 2.03 -1.34
CA GLU A 113 -19.64 1.01 -1.74
C GLU A 113 -19.28 -0.36 -1.15
N ASN A 114 -17.99 -0.62 -0.86
CA ASN A 114 -17.55 -1.84 -0.20
C ASN A 114 -17.87 -1.87 1.31
N LEU A 115 -18.36 -0.77 1.88
CA LEU A 115 -18.82 -0.73 3.28
C LEU A 115 -20.29 -1.13 3.41
N ILE A 116 -21.00 -1.26 2.29
CA ILE A 116 -22.41 -1.66 2.27
C ILE A 116 -22.45 -3.20 2.31
N ALA A 117 -23.08 -3.74 3.36
CA ALA A 117 -23.28 -5.17 3.56
C ALA A 117 -24.44 -5.73 2.74
#